data_AF-A0A1G3RC97-F1
#
_entry.id   AF-A0A1G3RC97-F1
#
_cell.length_a   1.000
_cell.length_b   1.000
_cell.length_c   1.000
_cell.angle_alpha   90.00
_cell.angle_beta   90.00
_cell.angle_gamma   90.00
#
_symmetry.space_group_name_H-M   'P 1'
#
loop_
_entity.id
_entity.type
_entity.pdbx_description
1 polymer ?
#
loop_
_entity_poly.entity_id
_entity_poly.type
_entity_poly.pdbx_seq_one_letter_code
_entity_poly.pdbx_strand_id
1 'polypeptide(L)'
;MSPGERLRRYLERQLELLASYAELQEKIEESVRAGQAEQLAVQAELARRLAGECQELERAARQLAPAGSRLPGELEARLAAGREAALQAARRSQAALSGSLQELAARIRELAGRPRTPSSPFTRIGRPVMIDIQS
;
A
#
# COMPACT_ATOMS: atom_id res chain seq x y z
N MET A 1 15.83 35.63 -1.78
CA MET A 1 16.16 34.24 -1.40
C MET A 1 17.19 33.71 -2.37
N SER A 2 18.37 33.31 -1.88
CA SER A 2 19.46 32.82 -2.74
C SER A 2 19.14 31.43 -3.33
N PRO A 3 19.77 31.02 -4.44
CA PRO A 3 19.65 29.65 -4.95
C PRO A 3 20.00 28.57 -3.91
N GLY A 4 21.01 28.83 -3.06
CA GLY A 4 21.40 27.93 -1.97
C GLY A 4 20.33 27.81 -0.88
N GLU A 5 19.68 28.91 -0.50
CA GLU A 5 18.55 28.89 0.44
C GLU A 5 17.35 28.12 -0.11
N ARG A 6 17.04 28.28 -1.41
CA ARG A 6 15.97 27.50 -2.10
C ARG A 6 16.27 26.01 -2.07
N LEU A 7 17.49 25.63 -2.43
CA LEU A 7 17.94 24.25 -2.45
C LEU A 7 17.86 23.62 -1.06
N ARG A 8 18.37 24.31 -0.04
CA ARG A 8 18.29 23.85 1.36
C ARG A 8 16.84 23.62 1.78
N ARG A 9 15.94 24.57 1.51
CA ARG A 9 14.52 24.45 1.85
C ARG A 9 13.84 23.27 1.15
N TYR A 10 14.18 23.00 -0.12
CA TYR A 10 13.64 21.83 -0.84
C TYR A 10 14.13 20.51 -0.27
N LEU A 11 15.39 20.46 0.17
CA LEU A 11 15.96 19.26 0.77
C LEU A 11 15.44 19.02 2.20
N GLU A 12 15.27 20.06 2.99
CA GLU A 12 14.58 19.99 4.29
C GLU A 12 13.14 19.51 4.11
N ARG A 13 12.43 20.04 3.09
CA ARG A 13 11.08 19.56 2.77
C ARG A 13 11.07 18.10 2.30
N GLN A 14 12.06 17.66 1.53
CA GLN A 14 12.19 16.25 1.16
C GLN A 14 12.36 15.36 2.40
N LEU A 15 13.14 15.78 3.40
CA LEU A 15 13.28 15.03 4.65
C LEU A 15 11.95 14.86 5.38
N GLU A 16 11.18 15.95 5.49
CA GLU A 16 9.84 15.90 6.09
C GLU A 16 8.93 14.92 5.36
N LEU A 17 8.88 14.99 4.02
CA LEU A 17 8.04 14.11 3.23
C LEU A 17 8.47 12.64 3.31
N LEU A 18 9.78 12.37 3.38
CA LEU A 18 10.30 11.01 3.56
C LEU A 18 9.89 10.43 4.93
N ALA A 19 9.93 11.25 5.98
CA ALA A 19 9.47 10.84 7.31
C ALA A 19 7.96 10.56 7.31
N SER A 20 7.15 11.47 6.76
CA SER A 20 5.70 11.27 6.64
C SER A 20 5.34 10.06 5.78
N TYR A 21 6.10 9.80 4.71
CA TYR A 21 5.91 8.61 3.89
C TYR A 21 6.25 7.34 4.67
N ALA A 22 7.34 7.31 5.43
CA ALA A 22 7.70 6.16 6.26
C ALA A 22 6.61 5.84 7.30
N GLU A 23 6.12 6.85 8.03
CA GLU A 23 5.02 6.70 8.99
C GLU A 23 3.74 6.18 8.31
N LEU A 24 3.43 6.68 7.10
CA LEU A 24 2.26 6.21 6.36
C LEU A 24 2.41 4.76 5.91
N GLN A 25 3.62 4.32 5.54
CA GLN A 25 3.87 2.91 5.22
C GLN A 25 3.70 2.00 6.43
N GLU A 26 4.05 2.45 7.62
CA GLU A 26 3.79 1.72 8.87
C GLU A 26 2.27 1.59 9.13
N LYS A 27 1.51 2.67 8.94
CA LYS A 27 0.03 2.63 9.04
C LYS A 27 -0.62 1.71 8.01
N ILE A 28 -0.07 1.66 6.80
CA ILE A 28 -0.50 0.71 5.75
C ILE A 28 -0.23 -0.72 6.23
N GLU A 29 0.96 -1.00 6.74
CA GLU A 29 1.31 -2.32 7.28
C GLU A 29 0.34 -2.76 8.40
N GLU A 30 0.03 -1.87 9.34
CA GLU A 30 -0.95 -2.10 10.41
C GLU A 30 -2.35 -2.38 9.85
N SER A 31 -2.80 -1.57 8.89
CA SER A 31 -4.12 -1.70 8.26
C SER A 31 -4.24 -3.01 7.46
N VAL A 32 -3.16 -3.45 6.82
CA VAL A 32 -3.08 -4.77 6.17
C VAL A 32 -3.26 -5.87 7.20
N ARG A 33 -2.50 -5.84 8.30
CA ARG A 33 -2.60 -6.86 9.35
C ARG A 33 -3.98 -6.90 10.00
N ALA A 34 -4.63 -5.74 10.13
CA ALA A 34 -5.98 -5.61 10.68
C ALA A 34 -7.10 -5.94 9.67
N GLY A 35 -6.77 -6.16 8.39
CA GLY A 35 -7.78 -6.42 7.34
C GLY A 35 -8.65 -5.21 6.99
N GLN A 36 -8.18 -3.98 7.24
CA GLN A 36 -8.94 -2.74 7.07
C GLN A 36 -8.87 -2.22 5.62
N ALA A 37 -9.55 -2.92 4.71
CA ALA A 37 -9.48 -2.66 3.26
C ALA A 37 -9.86 -1.22 2.86
N GLU A 38 -10.86 -0.62 3.50
CA GLU A 38 -11.30 0.76 3.19
C GLU A 38 -10.22 1.79 3.55
N GLN A 39 -9.53 1.61 4.68
CA GLN A 39 -8.45 2.48 5.11
C GLN A 39 -7.22 2.34 4.22
N LEU A 40 -6.93 1.12 3.76
CA LEU A 40 -5.81 0.85 2.85
C LEU A 40 -5.90 1.63 1.54
N ALA A 41 -7.09 1.76 0.95
CA ALA A 41 -7.26 2.49 -0.30
C ALA A 41 -6.92 3.99 -0.12
N VAL A 42 -7.39 4.59 0.96
CA VAL A 42 -7.12 6.00 1.31
C VAL A 42 -5.63 6.21 1.59
N GLN A 43 -5.03 5.35 2.41
CA GLN A 43 -3.61 5.44 2.77
C GLN A 43 -2.68 5.20 1.57
N ALA A 44 -3.02 4.27 0.68
CA ALA A 44 -2.25 4.00 -0.53
C ALA A 44 -2.27 5.20 -1.50
N GLU A 45 -3.41 5.88 -1.62
CA GLU A 45 -3.52 7.11 -2.41
C GLU A 45 -2.67 8.25 -1.82
N LEU A 46 -2.71 8.43 -0.50
CA LEU A 46 -1.85 9.41 0.17
C LEU A 46 -0.37 9.07 -0.03
N ALA A 47 0.01 7.79 0.03
CA ALA A 47 1.40 7.35 -0.17
C ALA A 47 1.88 7.66 -1.59
N ARG A 48 1.01 7.45 -2.61
CA ARG A 48 1.32 7.82 -4.00
C ARG A 48 1.55 9.32 -4.15
N ARG A 49 0.72 10.16 -3.52
CA ARG A 49 0.87 11.62 -3.57
C ARG A 49 2.18 12.08 -2.93
N LEU A 50 2.48 11.60 -1.72
CA LEU A 50 3.74 11.91 -1.04
C LEU A 50 4.97 11.48 -1.85
N ALA A 51 4.92 10.30 -2.47
CA ALA A 51 5.99 9.83 -3.35
C ALA A 51 6.15 10.72 -4.59
N GLY A 52 5.05 11.19 -5.18
CA GLY A 52 5.06 12.16 -6.28
C GLY A 52 5.70 13.48 -5.89
N GLU A 53 5.28 14.08 -4.77
CA GLU A 53 5.84 15.33 -4.24
C GLU A 53 7.35 15.20 -3.96
N CYS A 54 7.78 14.08 -3.37
CA CYS A 54 9.20 13.78 -3.17
C CYS A 54 10.00 13.80 -4.49
N GLN A 55 9.46 13.17 -5.54
CA GLN A 55 10.12 13.14 -6.86
C GLN A 55 10.20 14.52 -7.51
N GLU A 56 9.15 15.34 -7.37
CA GLU A 56 9.13 16.71 -7.89
C GLU A 56 10.17 17.58 -7.20
N LEU A 57 10.25 17.51 -5.87
CA LEU A 57 11.28 18.21 -5.11
C LEU A 57 12.69 17.72 -5.46
N GLU A 58 12.87 16.42 -5.71
CA GLU A 58 14.16 15.88 -6.12
C GLU A 58 14.58 16.43 -7.48
N ARG A 59 13.67 16.49 -8.45
CA ARG A 59 13.93 17.11 -9.76
C ARG A 59 14.27 18.60 -9.60
N ALA A 60 13.50 19.33 -8.80
CA ALA A 60 13.72 20.76 -8.58
C ALA A 60 15.05 21.04 -7.85
N ALA A 61 15.42 20.22 -6.86
CA ALA A 61 16.70 20.31 -6.17
C ALA A 61 17.88 20.05 -7.11
N ARG A 62 17.77 19.03 -7.98
CA ARG A 62 18.81 18.74 -9.00
C ARG A 62 18.99 19.88 -10.00
N GLN A 63 17.91 20.57 -10.37
CA GLN A 63 17.98 21.74 -11.27
C GLN A 63 18.61 22.97 -10.58
N LEU A 64 18.44 23.10 -9.27
CA LEU A 64 18.96 24.23 -8.48
C LEU A 64 20.39 24.07 -8.00
N ALA A 65 20.92 22.83 -7.95
CA ALA A 65 22.30 22.57 -7.61
C ALA A 65 23.19 22.83 -8.85
N PRO A 66 23.92 23.97 -8.95
CA PRO A 66 24.96 24.10 -9.97
C PRO A 66 25.99 22.98 -9.82
N ALA A 67 26.62 22.60 -10.94
CA ALA A 67 27.74 21.65 -10.95
C ALA A 67 28.90 22.18 -10.08
N GLY A 68 28.87 21.91 -8.78
CA GLY A 68 29.87 22.38 -7.81
C GLY A 68 29.32 22.94 -6.49
N SER A 69 28.01 23.17 -6.34
CA SER A 69 27.45 23.53 -5.01
C SER A 69 27.40 22.29 -4.12
N ARG A 70 28.32 22.19 -3.16
CA ARG A 70 28.25 21.17 -2.11
C ARG A 70 27.10 21.47 -1.17
N LEU A 71 26.23 20.49 -0.99
CA LEU A 71 25.28 20.48 0.10
C LEU A 71 26.04 20.30 1.43
N PRO A 72 25.48 20.77 2.56
CA PRO A 72 26.03 20.42 3.87
C PRO A 72 26.04 18.88 4.00
N GLY A 73 27.19 18.28 4.28
CA GLY A 73 27.33 16.81 4.33
C GLY A 73 26.38 16.15 5.34
N GLU A 74 26.02 16.86 6.41
CA GLU A 74 25.00 16.42 7.36
C GLU A 74 23.62 16.27 6.70
N LEU A 75 23.23 17.21 5.83
CA LEU A 75 21.94 17.19 5.15
C LEU A 75 21.87 16.04 4.13
N GLU A 76 22.98 15.80 3.42
CA GLU A 76 23.10 14.65 2.51
C GLU A 76 22.98 13.32 3.26
N ALA A 77 23.68 13.17 4.39
CA ALA A 77 23.60 11.97 5.22
C ALA A 77 22.18 11.74 5.75
N ARG A 78 21.52 12.79 6.23
CA ARG A 78 20.12 12.72 6.69
C ARG A 78 19.16 12.33 5.56
N LEU A 79 19.36 12.84 4.35
CA LEU A 79 18.54 12.49 3.18
C LEU A 79 18.73 11.04 2.79
N ALA A 80 19.97 10.55 2.79
CA ALA A 80 20.25 9.14 2.53
C ALA A 80 19.56 8.23 3.57
N ALA A 81 19.71 8.54 4.86
CA ALA A 81 19.07 7.80 5.94
C ALA A 81 17.53 7.84 5.85
N GLY A 82 16.95 9.01 5.56
CA GLY A 82 15.51 9.17 5.40
C GLY A 82 14.95 8.36 4.21
N ARG A 83 15.68 8.34 3.09
CA ARG A 83 15.33 7.52 1.91
C ARG A 83 15.38 6.04 2.24
N GLU A 84 16.42 5.60 2.93
CA GLU A 84 16.57 4.22 3.33
C GLU A 84 15.44 3.78 4.27
N ALA A 85 15.13 4.59 5.30
CA ALA A 85 14.04 4.33 6.22
C ALA A 85 12.67 4.22 5.50
N ALA A 86 12.38 5.17 4.60
CA ALA A 86 11.17 5.18 3.79
C ALA A 86 11.06 3.92 2.90
N LEU A 87 12.16 3.51 2.26
CA LEU A 87 12.22 2.31 1.43
C LEU A 87 12.05 1.03 2.26
N GLN A 88 12.66 0.96 3.44
CA GLN A 88 12.50 -0.17 4.35
C GLN A 88 11.04 -0.29 4.81
N ALA A 89 10.40 0.80 5.22
CA ALA A 89 8.99 0.81 5.60
C ALA A 89 8.08 0.35 4.45
N ALA A 90 8.31 0.83 3.23
CA ALA A 90 7.56 0.40 2.05
C ALA A 90 7.75 -1.10 1.73
N ARG A 91 8.95 -1.65 1.94
CA ARG A 91 9.19 -3.10 1.76
C ARG A 91 8.42 -3.92 2.79
N ARG A 92 8.35 -3.47 4.05
CA ARG A 92 7.60 -4.16 5.11
C ARG A 92 6.10 -4.17 4.82
N SER A 93 5.53 -3.03 4.44
CA SER A 93 4.10 -2.94 4.10
C SER A 93 3.76 -3.81 2.87
N GLN A 94 4.62 -3.81 1.85
CA GLN A 94 4.47 -4.66 0.66
C GLN A 94 4.55 -6.16 1.01
N ALA A 95 5.49 -6.55 1.87
CA ALA A 95 5.61 -7.93 2.33
C ALA A 95 4.37 -8.38 3.11
N ALA A 96 3.85 -7.53 4.02
CA ALA A 96 2.62 -7.80 4.75
C ALA A 96 1.43 -8.01 3.79
N LEU A 97 1.25 -7.10 2.82
CA LEU A 97 0.16 -7.19 1.85
C LEU A 97 0.26 -8.47 1.02
N SER A 98 1.47 -8.80 0.56
CA SER A 98 1.72 -9.99 -0.25
C SER A 98 1.41 -11.26 0.53
N GLY A 99 1.79 -11.33 1.81
CA GLY A 99 1.45 -12.44 2.71
C GLY A 99 -0.06 -12.60 2.88
N SER A 100 -0.78 -11.51 3.22
CA SER A 100 -2.23 -11.55 3.39
C SER A 100 -2.98 -11.98 2.12
N LEU A 101 -2.52 -11.56 0.93
CA LEU A 101 -3.11 -11.98 -0.34
C LEU A 101 -2.86 -13.48 -0.63
N GLN A 102 -1.68 -14.00 -0.29
CA GLN A 102 -1.38 -15.43 -0.44
C GLN A 102 -2.25 -16.29 0.48
N GLU A 103 -2.45 -15.86 1.73
CA GLU A 103 -3.35 -16.53 2.68
C GLU A 103 -4.79 -16.52 2.19
N LEU A 104 -5.28 -15.37 1.70
CA LEU A 104 -6.61 -15.25 1.13
C LEU A 104 -6.79 -16.19 -0.08
N ALA A 105 -5.81 -16.22 -0.98
CA ALA A 105 -5.84 -17.11 -2.15
C ALA A 105 -5.84 -18.59 -1.74
N ALA A 106 -5.08 -18.97 -0.70
CA ALA A 106 -5.09 -20.33 -0.16
C ALA A 106 -6.47 -20.70 0.41
N ARG A 107 -7.09 -19.80 1.18
CA ARG A 107 -8.45 -19.98 1.73
C ARG A 107 -9.51 -20.11 0.65
N ILE A 108 -9.43 -19.29 -0.41
CA ILE A 108 -10.33 -19.38 -1.56
C ILE A 108 -10.19 -20.76 -2.23
N ARG A 109 -8.97 -21.25 -2.44
CA ARG A 109 -8.74 -22.59 -3.02
C ARG A 109 -9.30 -23.70 -2.14
N GLU A 110 -9.10 -23.61 -0.82
CA GLU A 110 -9.65 -24.57 0.14
C GLU A 110 -11.19 -24.61 0.05
N LEU A 111 -11.84 -23.44 0.06
CA LEU A 111 -13.29 -23.34 -0.03
C LEU A 111 -13.84 -23.83 -1.38
N ALA A 112 -13.12 -23.57 -2.49
CA ALA A 112 -13.50 -24.02 -3.82
C ALA A 112 -13.35 -25.55 -3.99
N GLY A 113 -12.39 -26.16 -3.31
CA GLY A 113 -12.18 -27.61 -3.30
C GLY A 113 -13.12 -28.38 -2.37
N ARG A 114 -13.82 -27.71 -1.46
CA ARG A 114 -14.85 -28.36 -0.64
C ARG A 114 -16.02 -28.77 -1.53
N PRO A 115 -16.52 -30.02 -1.43
CA PRO A 115 -17.74 -30.39 -2.13
C PRO A 115 -18.84 -29.42 -1.73
N ARG A 116 -19.45 -28.75 -2.72
CA ARG A 116 -20.68 -27.97 -2.49
C ARG A 116 -21.62 -28.88 -1.72
N THR A 117 -22.12 -28.40 -0.59
CA THR A 117 -23.11 -29.07 0.24
C THR A 117 -24.08 -29.80 -0.70
N PRO A 118 -24.27 -31.13 -0.58
CA PRO A 118 -25.16 -31.84 -1.48
C PRO A 118 -26.50 -31.11 -1.46
N SER A 119 -27.05 -30.83 -2.66
CA SER A 119 -28.37 -30.22 -2.78
C SER A 119 -29.29 -30.96 -1.82
N SER A 120 -29.95 -30.20 -0.93
CA SER A 120 -30.91 -30.68 0.06
C SER A 120 -31.60 -32.00 -0.36
N PRO A 121 -31.80 -32.97 0.54
CA PRO A 121 -32.53 -34.20 0.22
C PRO A 121 -33.94 -33.91 -0.35
N PHE A 122 -34.48 -32.70 -0.12
CA PHE A 122 -35.76 -32.23 -0.66
C PHE A 122 -35.69 -31.73 -2.11
N THR A 123 -34.51 -31.52 -2.70
CA THR A 123 -34.35 -31.06 -4.09
C THR A 123 -34.83 -32.09 -5.12
N ARG A 124 -35.03 -33.36 -4.71
CA ARG A 124 -35.62 -34.43 -5.53
C ARG A 124 -37.12 -34.64 -5.30
N ILE A 125 -37.71 -34.03 -4.26
CA ILE A 125 -39.12 -34.26 -3.85
C ILE A 125 -40.02 -33.15 -4.44
N GLY A 126 -39.85 -32.86 -5.74
CA GLY A 126 -40.39 -31.65 -6.35
C GLY A 126 -40.78 -31.80 -7.82
N ARG A 127 -41.46 -32.89 -8.18
CA ARG A 127 -42.45 -32.81 -9.26
C ARG A 127 -43.80 -33.25 -8.68
N PRO A 128 -44.75 -32.33 -8.46
CA PRO A 128 -46.10 -32.73 -8.09
C PRO A 128 -46.66 -33.56 -9.25
N VAL A 129 -46.92 -34.84 -8.98
CA VAL A 129 -47.70 -35.67 -9.89
C VAL A 129 -49.15 -35.48 -9.47
N MET A 130 -49.97 -34.96 -10.37
CA MET A 130 -51.41 -34.86 -10.16
C MET A 130 -51.95 -36.29 -10.16
N ILE A 131 -52.39 -36.77 -9.00
CA ILE A 131 -53.07 -38.07 -8.88
C ILE A 131 -54.55 -37.75 -8.97
N ASP A 132 -55.17 -38.18 -10.07
CA ASP A 132 -56.62 -38.13 -10.21
C ASP A 132 -57.23 -39.27 -9.38
N ILE A 133 -58.09 -38.94 -8.43
CA ILE A 133 -58.62 -39.86 -7.41
C ILE A 133 -60.01 -40.40 -7.82
N GLN A 134 -60.39 -40.29 -9.09
CA GLN A 134 -61.68 -40.75 -9.61
C GLN A 134 -61.56 -41.94 -10.56
N SER A 135 -61.08 -43.08 -10.05
CA SER A 135 -61.16 -44.38 -10.74
C SER A 135 -61.77 -45.44 -9.83
#